data_AF-A0A1Q4UY34-F1
#
_entry.id   AF-A0A1Q4UY34-F1
#
_cell.length_a   1.000
_cell.length_b   1.000
_cell.length_c   1.000
_cell.angle_alpha   90.00
_cell.angle_beta   90.00
_cell.angle_gamma   90.00
#
_symmetry.space_group_name_H-M   'P 1'
#
loop_
_entity.id
_entity.type
_entity.pdbx_description
1 polymer ?
#
loop_
_entity_poly.entity_id
_entity_poly.type
_entity_poly.pdbx_seq_one_letter_code
_entity_poly.pdbx_strand_id
1 'polypeptide(L)'
;MALDAAIGIGKETAYGTAAASTLGYEGKSDSWKTTREFIESVGFRAGMQTARADRRNVVNMGGEGEIEIDVLDAGAAALFSAMFDTYNGGVPNATTGLTTHIFESGANSAAPSFTAQMIRPTVDGKSVAYKHVGCVVTEWELTAEVENAVTLTSTFDFQDVSHSDRPADALPIVYPDESYVYDWTRTAIALTINGTAVPVDANKLELTGDRGMKTDRRFLRGNALKKAPVRAAMPTYEGTLAGEFTSDALTVYEAFIAGTVSSLVIDFTGITPGTSMKIESPAIQFTGDSPEASVDDVTVSELPFRVLDPGGGRAAIKLTYVEPTPGWTPPGP
;
A
#
# COMPACT_ATOMS: atom_id res chain seq x y z
N MET A 1 -21.34 -18.69 -2.84
CA MET A 1 -19.93 -19.05 -3.06
C MET A 1 -19.10 -17.78 -3.23
N ALA A 2 -19.07 -16.91 -2.21
CA ALA A 2 -18.14 -15.77 -2.16
C ALA A 2 -16.80 -16.20 -1.53
N LEU A 3 -16.80 -17.31 -0.79
CA LEU A 3 -15.67 -17.88 -0.05
C LEU A 3 -14.55 -18.46 -0.95
N ASP A 4 -14.82 -18.69 -2.25
CA ASP A 4 -13.81 -19.19 -3.20
C ASP A 4 -13.07 -18.06 -3.95
N ALA A 5 -13.31 -16.81 -3.56
CA ALA A 5 -12.54 -15.68 -4.07
C ALA A 5 -11.13 -15.72 -3.49
N ALA A 6 -10.14 -15.38 -4.32
CA ALA A 6 -8.75 -15.35 -3.90
C ALA A 6 -8.01 -14.22 -4.60
N ILE A 7 -7.05 -13.62 -3.89
CA ILE A 7 -6.20 -12.55 -4.39
C ILE A 7 -4.75 -12.93 -4.17
N GLY A 8 -3.90 -12.62 -5.15
CA GLY A 8 -2.46 -12.69 -4.96
C GLY A 8 -1.65 -11.78 -5.85
N ILE A 9 -0.42 -11.47 -5.46
CA ILE A 9 0.51 -10.67 -6.26
C ILE A 9 1.83 -11.41 -6.51
N GLY A 10 2.44 -11.17 -7.66
CA GLY A 10 3.76 -11.73 -8.00
C GLY A 10 4.61 -10.69 -8.71
N LYS A 11 5.89 -10.57 -8.35
CA LYS A 11 6.81 -9.61 -8.98
C LYS A 11 6.97 -9.95 -10.47
N GLU A 12 6.90 -8.93 -11.32
CA GLU A 12 7.20 -9.06 -12.73
C GLU A 12 8.69 -8.98 -12.99
N THR A 13 9.16 -9.75 -13.98
CA THR A 13 10.55 -9.62 -14.48
C THR A 13 10.72 -8.38 -15.35
N ALA A 14 9.64 -7.92 -15.98
CA ALA A 14 9.56 -6.68 -16.74
C ALA A 14 8.12 -6.15 -16.71
N TYR A 15 7.98 -4.82 -16.70
CA TYR A 15 6.67 -4.16 -16.66
C TYR A 15 5.70 -4.68 -17.73
N GLY A 16 4.54 -5.20 -17.28
CA GLY A 16 3.51 -5.74 -18.15
C GLY A 16 3.70 -7.21 -18.53
N THR A 17 4.69 -7.90 -17.92
CA THR A 17 4.95 -9.32 -18.14
C THR A 17 4.50 -10.12 -16.93
N ALA A 18 3.51 -10.99 -17.12
CA ALA A 18 2.92 -11.78 -16.05
C ALA A 18 3.97 -12.57 -15.23
N ALA A 19 3.85 -12.54 -13.91
CA ALA A 19 4.62 -13.36 -13.00
C ALA A 19 4.30 -14.86 -13.18
N ALA A 20 5.22 -15.73 -12.76
CA ALA A 20 5.02 -17.19 -12.85
C ALA A 20 4.15 -17.76 -11.72
N SER A 21 4.14 -17.11 -10.57
CA SER A 21 3.33 -17.44 -9.40
C SER A 21 3.02 -16.17 -8.62
N THR A 22 2.04 -16.25 -7.71
CA THR A 22 1.64 -15.13 -6.85
C THR A 22 1.58 -15.56 -5.40
N LEU A 23 1.90 -14.64 -4.49
CA LEU A 23 1.65 -14.78 -3.05
C LEU A 23 0.22 -14.42 -2.75
N GLY A 24 -0.46 -15.25 -1.98
CA GLY A 24 -1.84 -15.08 -1.56
C GLY A 24 -1.98 -14.09 -0.42
N TYR A 25 -3.05 -13.33 -0.46
CA TYR A 25 -3.46 -12.44 0.62
C TYR A 25 -4.94 -12.68 0.97
N GLU A 26 -5.29 -12.42 2.22
CA GLU A 26 -6.67 -12.47 2.71
C GLU A 26 -7.32 -11.11 2.51
N GLY A 27 -7.71 -10.82 1.27
CA GLY A 27 -8.29 -9.53 0.88
C GLY A 27 -9.71 -9.33 1.43
N LYS A 28 -9.97 -8.14 1.97
CA LYS A 28 -11.29 -7.73 2.50
C LYS A 28 -12.24 -7.23 1.43
N SER A 29 -11.72 -6.80 0.28
CA SER A 29 -12.51 -6.23 -0.81
C SER A 29 -11.91 -6.53 -2.20
N ASP A 30 -12.76 -6.43 -3.23
CA ASP A 30 -12.38 -6.53 -4.64
C ASP A 30 -12.80 -5.25 -5.38
N SER A 31 -11.87 -4.29 -5.51
CA SER A 31 -12.11 -3.00 -6.16
C SER A 31 -11.50 -2.87 -7.56
N TRP A 32 -10.98 -3.97 -8.15
CA TRP A 32 -10.19 -3.95 -9.39
C TRP A 32 -11.05 -3.69 -10.63
N LYS A 33 -10.84 -2.53 -11.25
CA LYS A 33 -11.64 -2.01 -12.38
C LYS A 33 -10.76 -1.71 -13.59
N THR A 34 -11.25 -2.11 -14.77
CA THR A 34 -10.61 -1.79 -16.05
C THR A 34 -11.20 -0.53 -16.65
N THR A 35 -10.34 0.33 -17.15
CA THR A 35 -10.71 1.56 -17.84
C THR A 35 -10.59 1.35 -19.36
N ARG A 36 -11.63 1.72 -20.09
CA ARG A 36 -11.68 1.68 -21.55
C ARG A 36 -12.11 3.04 -22.08
N GLU A 37 -11.49 3.47 -23.17
CA GLU A 37 -11.88 4.67 -23.89
C GLU A 37 -12.47 4.29 -25.25
N PHE A 38 -13.55 4.98 -25.65
CA PHE A 38 -14.19 4.81 -26.94
C PHE A 38 -13.87 6.02 -27.82
N ILE A 39 -13.04 5.83 -28.83
CA ILE A 39 -12.75 6.87 -29.82
C ILE A 39 -13.82 6.79 -30.89
N GLU A 40 -14.55 7.88 -31.09
CA GLU A 40 -15.63 7.97 -32.08
C GLU A 40 -15.31 9.03 -33.14
N SER A 41 -15.53 8.68 -34.41
CA SER A 41 -15.42 9.62 -35.52
C SER A 41 -16.81 10.09 -35.96
N VAL A 42 -17.11 11.37 -35.76
CA VAL A 42 -18.37 11.99 -36.18
C VAL A 42 -18.10 13.03 -37.27
N GLY A 43 -18.84 12.98 -38.38
CA GLY A 43 -18.75 13.94 -39.49
C GLY A 43 -20.11 14.22 -40.12
N PHE A 44 -20.24 15.34 -40.82
CA PHE A 44 -21.49 15.71 -41.49
C PHE A 44 -21.81 14.76 -42.65
N ARG A 45 -23.02 14.21 -42.66
CA ARG A 45 -23.57 13.42 -43.76
C ARG A 45 -25.10 13.57 -43.77
N ALA A 46 -25.66 13.80 -44.95
CA ALA A 46 -27.10 13.87 -45.12
C ALA A 46 -27.79 12.58 -44.65
N GLY A 47 -28.91 12.72 -43.94
CA GLY A 47 -29.72 11.59 -43.46
C GLY A 47 -29.17 10.84 -42.25
N MET A 48 -28.11 11.33 -41.58
CA MET A 48 -27.68 10.75 -40.31
C MET A 48 -28.70 11.03 -39.21
N GLN A 49 -29.11 9.96 -38.50
CA GLN A 49 -29.98 10.03 -37.33
C GLN A 49 -29.18 10.05 -36.02
N THR A 50 -27.99 9.44 -36.01
CA THR A 50 -27.05 9.40 -34.87
C THR A 50 -25.65 8.99 -35.34
N ALA A 51 -24.67 8.94 -34.43
CA ALA A 51 -23.32 8.47 -34.67
C ALA A 51 -23.31 7.04 -35.23
N ARG A 52 -22.47 6.78 -36.23
CA ARG A 52 -22.42 5.46 -36.87
C ARG A 52 -21.74 4.42 -35.97
N ALA A 53 -22.24 3.19 -35.99
CA ALA A 53 -21.70 2.09 -35.20
C ALA A 53 -20.33 1.60 -35.70
N ASP A 54 -20.02 1.74 -37.00
CA ASP A 54 -18.79 1.27 -37.64
C ASP A 54 -17.62 2.28 -37.58
N ARG A 55 -17.80 3.42 -36.89
CA ARG A 55 -16.80 4.50 -36.77
C ARG A 55 -16.33 4.68 -35.33
N ARG A 56 -16.11 3.56 -34.65
CA ARG A 56 -15.71 3.50 -33.24
C ARG A 56 -14.50 2.59 -33.07
N ASN A 57 -13.62 2.94 -32.16
CA ASN A 57 -12.50 2.11 -31.73
C ASN A 57 -12.45 2.05 -30.20
N VAL A 58 -12.10 0.88 -29.65
CA VAL A 58 -11.96 0.70 -28.20
C VAL A 58 -10.48 0.68 -27.85
N VAL A 59 -10.08 1.56 -26.93
CA VAL A 59 -8.69 1.68 -26.48
C VAL A 59 -8.61 1.17 -25.05
N ASN A 60 -7.61 0.34 -24.80
CA ASN A 60 -7.27 -0.10 -23.45
C ASN A 60 -6.57 1.03 -22.70
N MET A 61 -7.14 1.45 -21.58
CA MET A 61 -6.56 2.50 -20.74
C MET A 61 -5.86 1.92 -19.50
N GLY A 62 -5.82 0.59 -19.36
CA GLY A 62 -5.38 -0.10 -18.15
C GLY A 62 -6.48 -0.07 -17.10
N GLY A 63 -6.13 0.19 -15.86
CA GLY A 63 -7.10 0.43 -14.80
C GLY A 63 -6.44 0.58 -13.44
N GLU A 64 -7.28 0.50 -12.41
CA GLU A 64 -6.90 0.69 -11.02
C GLU A 64 -7.59 -0.37 -10.15
N GLY A 65 -7.00 -0.67 -8.99
CA GLY A 65 -7.59 -1.58 -8.01
C GLY A 65 -6.84 -1.50 -6.70
N GLU A 66 -7.48 -1.95 -5.62
CA GLU A 66 -6.91 -1.89 -4.29
C GLU A 66 -6.82 -3.29 -3.68
N ILE A 67 -5.87 -3.43 -2.76
CA ILE A 67 -5.74 -4.59 -1.88
C ILE A 67 -5.83 -4.08 -0.47
N GLU A 68 -6.85 -4.50 0.25
CA GLU A 68 -7.06 -4.21 1.68
C GLU A 68 -6.94 -5.52 2.46
N ILE A 69 -6.00 -5.58 3.39
CA ILE A 69 -5.67 -6.79 4.17
C ILE A 69 -5.45 -6.46 5.64
N ASP A 70 -5.64 -7.44 6.50
CA ASP A 70 -4.99 -7.43 7.82
C ASP A 70 -3.52 -7.81 7.65
N VAL A 71 -2.61 -7.02 8.23
CA VAL A 71 -1.17 -7.25 8.08
C VAL A 71 -0.77 -8.46 8.92
N LEU A 72 -0.17 -9.43 8.23
CA LEU A 72 0.35 -10.64 8.86
C LEU A 72 1.83 -10.47 9.23
N ASP A 73 2.28 -11.19 10.25
CA ASP A 73 3.68 -11.27 10.67
C ASP A 73 4.55 -12.18 9.78
N ALA A 74 3.96 -12.71 8.69
CA ALA A 74 4.63 -13.35 7.57
C ALA A 74 3.91 -13.06 6.23
N GLY A 75 4.67 -12.94 5.13
CA GLY A 75 4.19 -12.78 3.76
C GLY A 75 3.97 -11.35 3.27
N ALA A 76 4.14 -10.33 4.12
CA ALA A 76 3.85 -8.94 3.76
C ALA A 76 4.99 -8.23 3.01
N ALA A 77 6.21 -8.79 2.98
CA ALA A 77 7.38 -8.14 2.38
C ALA A 77 7.21 -7.79 0.89
N ALA A 78 6.44 -8.58 0.12
CA ALA A 78 6.17 -8.28 -1.28
C ALA A 78 5.37 -6.98 -1.44
N LEU A 79 4.31 -6.81 -0.64
CA LEU A 79 3.49 -5.60 -0.63
C LEU A 79 4.31 -4.38 -0.20
N PHE A 80 5.10 -4.49 0.87
CA PHE A 80 5.97 -3.41 1.31
C PHE A 80 7.00 -3.02 0.24
N SER A 81 7.56 -3.99 -0.49
CA SER A 81 8.49 -3.71 -1.59
C SER A 81 7.84 -2.91 -2.73
N ALA A 82 6.51 -3.01 -2.89
CA ALA A 82 5.77 -2.25 -3.88
C ALA A 82 5.52 -0.79 -3.44
N MET A 83 5.39 -0.54 -2.13
CA MET A 83 5.05 0.76 -1.53
C MET A 83 6.24 1.70 -1.38
N PHE A 84 7.41 1.16 -1.03
CA PHE A 84 8.62 1.92 -0.75
C PHE A 84 9.52 2.06 -1.98
N ASP A 85 10.45 2.99 -1.95
CA ASP A 85 11.28 3.32 -3.11
C ASP A 85 12.53 2.47 -3.21
N THR A 86 13.09 2.05 -2.08
CA THR A 86 14.21 1.14 -2.02
C THR A 86 13.90 -0.02 -1.09
N TYR A 87 14.42 -1.19 -1.44
CA TYR A 87 14.29 -2.40 -0.67
C TYR A 87 15.65 -3.07 -0.52
N ASN A 88 16.01 -3.42 0.71
CA ASN A 88 17.16 -4.22 1.05
C ASN A 88 16.67 -5.44 1.85
N GLY A 89 16.58 -6.57 1.16
CA GLY A 89 16.35 -7.87 1.80
C GLY A 89 17.64 -8.43 2.34
N GLY A 90 17.69 -8.67 3.65
CA GLY A 90 18.78 -9.40 4.28
C GLY A 90 18.85 -10.86 3.83
N VAL A 91 19.94 -11.54 4.20
CA VAL A 91 20.04 -12.99 4.06
C VAL A 91 19.30 -13.65 5.24
N PRO A 92 18.52 -14.72 4.99
CA PRO A 92 17.92 -15.51 6.06
C PRO A 92 18.93 -15.88 7.15
N ASN A 93 18.60 -15.58 8.40
CA ASN A 93 19.41 -16.00 9.52
C ASN A 93 19.20 -17.50 9.73
N ALA A 94 20.19 -18.31 9.35
CA ALA A 94 20.11 -19.77 9.44
C ALA A 94 19.93 -20.31 10.86
N THR A 95 20.23 -19.52 11.90
CA THR A 95 20.04 -19.92 13.31
C THR A 95 18.63 -19.66 13.80
N THR A 96 18.05 -18.52 13.43
CA THR A 96 16.70 -18.14 13.89
C THR A 96 15.60 -18.52 12.90
N GLY A 97 15.96 -18.78 11.64
CA GLY A 97 15.00 -18.97 10.56
C GLY A 97 14.27 -17.67 10.19
N LEU A 98 14.74 -16.50 10.61
CA LEU A 98 14.09 -15.21 10.33
C LEU A 98 14.82 -14.44 9.23
N THR A 99 14.09 -13.65 8.45
CA THR A 99 14.65 -12.70 7.47
C THR A 99 14.27 -11.28 7.85
N THR A 100 15.23 -10.35 7.77
CA THR A 100 14.99 -8.92 7.99
C THR A 100 14.94 -8.20 6.65
N HIS A 101 13.87 -7.45 6.44
CA HIS A 101 13.61 -6.64 5.27
C HIS A 101 13.63 -5.17 5.66
N ILE A 102 14.38 -4.36 4.92
CA ILE A 102 14.44 -2.91 5.13
C ILE A 102 13.88 -2.23 3.88
N PHE A 103 12.89 -1.38 4.09
CA PHE A 103 12.22 -0.60 3.06
C PHE A 103 12.37 0.88 3.40
N GLU A 104 12.74 1.69 2.41
CA GLU A 104 13.06 3.09 2.62
C GLU A 104 12.44 3.95 1.51
N SER A 105 12.02 5.15 1.88
CA SER A 105 11.75 6.23 0.93
C SER A 105 13.06 6.73 0.31
N GLY A 106 12.99 7.19 -0.95
CA GLY A 106 14.18 7.56 -1.70
C GLY A 106 13.92 8.58 -2.79
N ALA A 107 14.99 9.22 -3.26
CA ALA A 107 14.90 10.23 -4.33
C ALA A 107 14.45 9.62 -5.67
N ASN A 108 14.77 8.35 -5.91
CA ASN A 108 14.31 7.57 -7.05
C ASN A 108 13.59 6.32 -6.55
N SER A 109 12.53 5.92 -7.25
CA SER A 109 11.85 4.67 -6.98
C SER A 109 12.47 3.53 -7.78
N ALA A 110 12.95 2.51 -7.08
CA ALA A 110 13.33 1.19 -7.60
C ALA A 110 12.25 0.14 -7.30
N ALA A 111 11.03 0.57 -6.93
CA ALA A 111 9.94 -0.35 -6.66
C ALA A 111 9.61 -1.19 -7.89
N PRO A 112 9.45 -2.51 -7.73
CA PRO A 112 9.12 -3.37 -8.86
C PRO A 112 7.66 -3.21 -9.28
N SER A 113 7.36 -3.65 -10.50
CA SER A 113 5.97 -3.88 -10.92
C SER A 113 5.55 -5.30 -10.57
N PHE A 114 4.24 -5.48 -10.40
CA PHE A 114 3.62 -6.74 -10.02
C PHE A 114 2.57 -7.17 -11.04
N THR A 115 2.32 -8.47 -11.06
CA THR A 115 1.08 -9.06 -11.54
C THR A 115 0.17 -9.24 -10.34
N ALA A 116 -1.06 -8.78 -10.44
CA ALA A 116 -2.09 -9.04 -9.45
C ALA A 116 -3.14 -9.98 -10.06
N GLN A 117 -3.45 -11.09 -9.37
CA GLN A 117 -4.43 -12.06 -9.80
C GLN A 117 -5.64 -12.09 -8.87
N MET A 118 -6.82 -11.89 -9.44
CA MET A 118 -8.10 -11.99 -8.74
C MET A 118 -8.90 -13.17 -9.27
N ILE A 119 -9.21 -14.12 -8.40
CA ILE A 119 -10.11 -15.24 -8.70
C ILE A 119 -11.50 -14.82 -8.26
N ARG A 120 -12.42 -14.71 -9.23
CA ARG A 120 -13.82 -14.33 -9.00
C ARG A 120 -14.74 -15.51 -9.29
N PRO A 121 -15.45 -16.07 -8.30
CA PRO A 121 -16.43 -17.11 -8.53
C PRO A 121 -17.70 -16.55 -9.17
N THR A 122 -18.28 -17.28 -10.11
CA THR A 122 -19.61 -17.01 -10.66
C THR A 122 -20.68 -17.68 -9.80
N VAL A 123 -21.92 -17.19 -9.89
CA VAL A 123 -23.07 -17.79 -9.19
C VAL A 123 -23.32 -19.25 -9.60
N ASP A 124 -22.88 -19.62 -10.81
CA ASP A 124 -23.00 -20.97 -11.38
C ASP A 124 -21.83 -21.90 -11.03
N GLY A 125 -20.90 -21.45 -10.16
CA GLY A 125 -19.81 -22.29 -9.63
C GLY A 125 -18.57 -22.41 -10.50
N LYS A 126 -18.41 -21.54 -11.50
CA LYS A 126 -17.12 -21.39 -12.20
C LYS A 126 -16.26 -20.36 -11.49
N SER A 127 -14.94 -20.49 -11.58
CA SER A 127 -14.01 -19.44 -11.16
C SER A 127 -13.36 -18.81 -12.37
N VAL A 128 -13.32 -17.49 -12.41
CA VAL A 128 -12.66 -16.71 -13.46
C VAL A 128 -11.44 -16.03 -12.86
N ALA A 129 -10.26 -16.33 -13.38
CA ALA A 129 -9.02 -15.68 -13.00
C ALA A 129 -8.81 -14.43 -13.84
N TYR A 130 -8.74 -13.27 -13.20
CA TYR A 130 -8.36 -11.99 -13.78
C TYR A 130 -6.90 -11.72 -13.45
N LYS A 131 -6.06 -11.53 -14.47
CA LYS A 131 -4.63 -11.26 -14.33
C LYS A 131 -4.34 -9.86 -14.80
N HIS A 132 -4.06 -8.99 -13.85
CA HIS A 132 -3.65 -7.61 -14.03
C HIS A 132 -2.13 -7.56 -14.08
N VAL A 133 -1.56 -6.98 -15.14
CA VAL A 133 -0.10 -6.87 -15.35
C VAL A 133 0.33 -5.42 -15.34
N GLY A 134 1.59 -5.17 -15.02
CA GLY A 134 2.16 -3.84 -14.87
C GLY A 134 1.53 -3.08 -13.69
N CYS A 135 1.21 -3.77 -12.60
CA CYS A 135 0.68 -3.17 -11.38
C CYS A 135 1.79 -2.42 -10.64
N VAL A 136 1.56 -1.15 -10.33
CA VAL A 136 2.46 -0.29 -9.55
C VAL A 136 1.64 0.38 -8.46
N VAL A 137 2.08 0.28 -7.20
CA VAL A 137 1.42 0.97 -6.09
C VAL A 137 1.59 2.48 -6.24
N THR A 138 0.49 3.22 -6.22
CA THR A 138 0.46 4.69 -6.26
C THR A 138 0.31 5.28 -4.86
N GLU A 139 -0.51 4.65 -4.03
CA GLU A 139 -0.87 5.10 -2.69
C GLU A 139 -0.97 3.90 -1.74
N TRP A 140 -0.74 4.13 -0.45
CA TRP A 140 -0.98 3.14 0.59
C TRP A 140 -1.42 3.82 1.89
N GLU A 141 -2.11 3.05 2.72
CA GLU A 141 -2.60 3.45 4.04
C GLU A 141 -2.41 2.30 5.02
N LEU A 142 -1.87 2.59 6.21
CA LEU A 142 -1.75 1.68 7.32
C LEU A 142 -2.50 2.23 8.52
N THR A 143 -3.39 1.43 9.09
CA THR A 143 -4.19 1.80 10.26
C THR A 143 -3.97 0.82 11.41
N ALA A 144 -3.90 1.36 12.62
CA ALA A 144 -3.90 0.58 13.85
C ALA A 144 -4.83 1.26 14.85
N GLU A 145 -5.84 0.54 15.32
CA GLU A 145 -6.88 1.07 16.19
C GLU A 145 -7.20 0.07 17.30
N VAL A 146 -7.52 0.57 18.49
CA VAL A 146 -7.99 -0.27 19.60
C VAL A 146 -9.13 -1.18 19.16
N GLU A 147 -9.14 -2.41 19.68
CA GLU A 147 -10.12 -3.46 19.35
C GLU A 147 -10.07 -3.96 17.90
N ASN A 148 -9.12 -3.52 17.08
CA ASN A 148 -9.00 -3.90 15.67
C ASN A 148 -7.61 -4.50 15.34
N ALA A 149 -7.57 -5.19 14.20
CA ALA A 149 -6.33 -5.63 13.56
C ALA A 149 -5.67 -4.46 12.81
N VAL A 150 -4.35 -4.54 12.65
CA VAL A 150 -3.60 -3.59 11.83
C VAL A 150 -3.94 -3.85 10.36
N THR A 151 -4.54 -2.86 9.70
CA THR A 151 -4.98 -2.97 8.30
C THR A 151 -4.02 -2.23 7.39
N LEU A 152 -3.80 -2.77 6.19
CA LEU A 152 -3.02 -2.15 5.12
C LEU A 152 -3.84 -2.13 3.84
N THR A 153 -4.02 -0.92 3.29
CA THR A 153 -4.62 -0.69 1.98
C THR A 153 -3.54 -0.27 1.00
N SER A 154 -3.55 -0.87 -0.18
CA SER A 154 -2.60 -0.59 -1.26
C SER A 154 -3.35 -0.30 -2.55
N THR A 155 -3.19 0.89 -3.11
CA THR A 155 -3.81 1.28 -4.38
C THR A 155 -2.84 1.05 -5.53
N PHE A 156 -3.28 0.32 -6.54
CA PHE A 156 -2.49 -0.04 -7.72
C PHE A 156 -3.03 0.60 -8.99
N ASP A 157 -2.10 1.11 -9.80
CA ASP A 157 -2.30 1.38 -11.23
C ASP A 157 -1.78 0.20 -12.05
N PHE A 158 -2.57 -0.35 -12.98
CA PHE A 158 -2.16 -1.50 -13.82
C PHE A 158 -2.26 -1.24 -15.31
N GLN A 159 -1.34 -1.83 -16.10
CA GLN A 159 -1.21 -1.62 -17.53
C GLN A 159 -2.33 -2.26 -18.35
N ASP A 160 -2.62 -3.52 -18.05
CA ASP A 160 -3.56 -4.35 -18.80
C ASP A 160 -4.15 -5.43 -17.89
N VAL A 161 -5.27 -6.01 -18.33
CA VAL A 161 -5.89 -7.16 -17.70
C VAL A 161 -6.26 -8.20 -18.76
N SER A 162 -6.03 -9.46 -18.42
CA SER A 162 -6.56 -10.62 -19.13
C SER A 162 -7.44 -11.43 -18.18
N HIS A 163 -8.36 -12.23 -18.71
CA HIS A 163 -9.16 -13.14 -17.89
C HIS A 163 -9.31 -14.51 -18.56
N SER A 164 -9.48 -15.55 -17.74
CA SER A 164 -9.77 -16.92 -18.22
C SER A 164 -10.63 -17.67 -17.20
N ASP A 165 -11.58 -18.47 -17.69
CA ASP A 165 -12.36 -19.42 -16.88
C ASP A 165 -11.76 -20.84 -16.90
N ARG A 166 -10.57 -21.01 -17.51
CA ARG A 166 -9.84 -22.28 -17.53
C ARG A 166 -8.92 -22.36 -16.30
N PRO A 167 -9.07 -23.38 -15.43
CA PRO A 167 -8.27 -23.50 -14.22
C PRO A 167 -6.75 -23.51 -14.46
N ALA A 168 -6.30 -24.09 -15.57
CA ALA A 168 -4.87 -24.15 -15.91
C ALA A 168 -4.25 -22.79 -16.30
N ASP A 169 -5.07 -21.77 -16.59
CA ASP A 169 -4.60 -20.43 -16.93
C ASP A 169 -4.44 -19.53 -15.69
N ALA A 170 -4.93 -19.97 -14.52
CA ALA A 170 -4.73 -19.28 -13.25
C ALA A 170 -3.28 -19.52 -12.76
N LEU A 171 -2.63 -18.45 -12.32
CA LEU A 171 -1.34 -18.52 -11.65
C LEU A 171 -1.52 -19.21 -10.29
N PRO A 172 -0.58 -20.07 -9.87
CA PRO A 172 -0.59 -20.61 -8.50
C PRO A 172 -0.54 -19.49 -7.47
N ILE A 173 -1.44 -19.55 -6.49
CA ILE A 173 -1.47 -18.67 -5.32
C ILE A 173 -0.89 -19.42 -4.13
N VAL A 174 0.12 -18.85 -3.47
CA VAL A 174 0.83 -19.46 -2.34
C VAL A 174 0.68 -18.61 -1.09
N TYR A 175 0.19 -19.19 0.00
CA TYR A 175 0.07 -18.51 1.29
C TYR A 175 1.24 -18.90 2.20
N PRO A 176 1.61 -18.07 3.20
CA PRO A 176 2.49 -18.49 4.28
C PRO A 176 1.93 -19.74 4.99
N ASP A 177 2.82 -20.63 5.43
CA ASP A 177 2.42 -21.86 6.13
C ASP A 177 1.82 -21.57 7.53
N GLU A 178 2.38 -20.59 8.22
CA GLU A 178 1.95 -20.10 9.53
C GLU A 178 2.15 -18.59 9.57
N SER A 179 1.10 -17.87 9.99
CA SER A 179 1.08 -16.41 10.03
C SER A 179 0.00 -15.92 10.98
N TYR A 180 0.26 -14.80 11.65
CA TYR A 180 -0.65 -14.18 12.60
C TYR A 180 -0.80 -12.69 12.30
N VAL A 181 -1.98 -12.17 12.59
CA VAL A 181 -2.33 -10.76 12.40
C VAL A 181 -1.65 -9.90 13.46
N TYR A 182 -1.10 -8.74 13.06
CA TYR A 182 -0.73 -7.70 14.01
C TYR A 182 -1.97 -7.02 14.58
N ASP A 183 -1.96 -6.73 15.88
CA ASP A 183 -3.07 -6.10 16.58
C ASP A 183 -2.61 -4.94 17.47
N TRP A 184 -3.60 -4.17 17.95
CA TRP A 184 -3.38 -3.02 18.82
C TRP A 184 -2.67 -3.34 20.15
N THR A 185 -2.81 -4.55 20.69
CA THR A 185 -2.25 -4.94 22.00
C THR A 185 -0.73 -5.08 22.00
N ARG A 186 -0.14 -5.22 20.81
CA ARG A 186 1.30 -5.35 20.57
C ARG A 186 1.88 -4.20 19.75
N THR A 187 1.12 -3.12 19.64
CA THR A 187 1.53 -1.88 18.97
C THR A 187 2.03 -0.89 20.02
N ALA A 188 3.19 -0.30 19.79
CA ALA A 188 3.78 0.73 20.65
C ALA A 188 4.14 1.95 19.80
N ILE A 189 3.83 3.14 20.32
CA ILE A 189 4.15 4.42 19.70
C ILE A 189 5.16 5.14 20.58
N ALA A 190 6.29 5.53 20.00
CA ALA A 190 7.32 6.31 20.65
C ALA A 190 7.49 7.65 19.93
N LEU A 191 6.99 8.71 20.55
CA LEU A 191 7.17 10.09 20.11
C LEU A 191 8.34 10.74 20.86
N THR A 192 9.22 11.42 20.14
CA THR A 192 10.30 12.21 20.74
C THR A 192 10.23 13.64 20.23
N ILE A 193 10.12 14.59 21.15
CA ILE A 193 10.09 16.03 20.87
C ILE A 193 11.32 16.65 21.54
N ASN A 194 12.14 17.38 20.77
CA ASN A 194 13.37 18.03 21.28
C ASN A 194 14.33 17.07 22.04
N GLY A 195 14.39 15.80 21.63
CA GLY A 195 15.25 14.78 22.24
C GLY A 195 14.69 14.16 23.53
N THR A 196 13.48 14.52 23.93
CA THR A 196 12.78 13.95 25.09
C THR A 196 11.61 13.09 24.64
N ALA A 197 11.47 11.90 25.23
CA ALA A 197 10.32 11.05 25.00
C ALA A 197 9.05 11.72 25.55
N VAL A 198 8.01 11.79 24.72
CA VAL A 198 6.69 12.33 25.10
C VAL A 198 5.69 11.18 25.04
N PRO A 199 5.05 10.82 26.17
CA PRO A 199 4.00 9.81 26.18
C PRO A 199 2.83 10.22 25.29
N VAL A 200 2.30 9.27 24.52
CA VAL A 200 1.10 9.46 23.71
C VAL A 200 0.21 8.24 23.88
N ASP A 201 -0.95 8.43 24.52
CA ASP A 201 -1.99 7.42 24.66
C ASP A 201 -2.92 7.48 23.43
N ALA A 202 -2.39 7.05 22.28
CA ALA A 202 -3.15 7.00 21.05
C ALA A 202 -4.07 5.76 21.02
N ASN A 203 -5.35 5.96 20.73
CA ASN A 203 -6.31 4.88 20.47
C ASN A 203 -6.43 4.54 18.98
N LYS A 204 -5.96 5.43 18.10
CA LYS A 204 -5.92 5.24 16.65
C LYS A 204 -4.66 5.87 16.06
N LEU A 205 -4.07 5.15 15.12
CA LEU A 205 -3.01 5.58 14.23
C LEU A 205 -3.49 5.36 12.79
N GLU A 206 -3.30 6.39 11.96
CA GLU A 206 -3.38 6.30 10.50
C GLU A 206 -2.08 6.84 9.92
N LEU A 207 -1.54 6.15 8.91
CA LEU A 207 -0.35 6.56 8.19
C LEU A 207 -0.54 6.28 6.71
N THR A 208 -0.42 7.32 5.89
CA THR A 208 -0.61 7.26 4.45
C THR A 208 0.67 7.61 3.70
N GLY A 209 0.78 7.12 2.47
CA GLY A 209 1.85 7.51 1.55
C GLY A 209 1.36 7.63 0.12
N ASP A 210 1.35 8.85 -0.42
CA ASP A 210 1.21 9.12 -1.85
C ASP A 210 2.60 9.22 -2.49
N ARG A 211 2.82 8.40 -3.51
CA ARG A 211 4.12 8.27 -4.16
C ARG A 211 4.34 9.29 -5.29
N GLY A 212 3.34 10.11 -5.60
CA GLY A 212 3.39 11.16 -6.62
C GLY A 212 3.56 10.61 -8.03
N MET A 213 2.90 9.50 -8.35
CA MET A 213 3.12 8.73 -9.58
C MET A 213 2.29 9.27 -10.75
N LYS A 214 2.92 9.45 -11.92
CA LYS A 214 2.23 9.76 -13.18
C LYS A 214 1.76 8.48 -13.87
N THR A 215 0.47 8.19 -13.78
CA THR A 215 -0.17 6.96 -14.29
C THR A 215 -0.66 7.07 -15.74
N ASP A 216 -0.89 8.28 -16.24
CA ASP A 216 -1.48 8.57 -17.56
C ASP A 216 -0.48 8.57 -18.74
N ARG A 217 0.59 7.76 -18.66
CA ARG A 217 1.73 7.82 -19.61
C ARG A 217 1.44 7.13 -20.95
N ARG A 218 0.72 7.80 -21.84
CA ARG A 218 0.37 7.34 -23.19
C ARG A 218 1.13 8.11 -24.27
N PHE A 219 1.44 7.45 -25.40
CA PHE A 219 2.31 8.00 -26.44
C PHE A 219 1.88 7.53 -27.84
N LEU A 220 2.13 8.37 -28.86
CA LEU A 220 1.89 8.04 -30.28
C LEU A 220 2.97 7.10 -30.81
N ARG A 221 2.84 5.80 -30.53
CA ARG A 221 3.88 4.78 -30.82
C ARG A 221 3.37 3.47 -31.43
N GLY A 222 2.15 3.46 -31.98
CA GLY A 222 1.53 2.23 -32.52
C GLY A 222 1.16 1.17 -31.48
N ASN A 223 1.15 1.52 -30.19
CA ASN A 223 0.71 0.66 -29.09
C ASN A 223 -0.14 1.50 -28.12
N ALA A 224 -1.34 1.03 -27.82
CA ALA A 224 -2.31 1.68 -26.93
C ALA A 224 -1.97 1.56 -25.44
N LEU A 225 -1.16 0.56 -25.03
CA LEU A 225 -0.82 0.34 -23.64
C LEU A 225 -0.02 1.51 -23.07
N LYS A 226 -0.40 1.95 -21.87
CA LYS A 226 0.34 2.95 -21.10
C LYS A 226 1.75 2.46 -20.75
N LYS A 227 2.71 3.37 -20.59
CA LYS A 227 4.04 3.06 -20.03
C LYS A 227 3.95 2.98 -18.51
N ALA A 228 4.93 2.30 -17.91
CA ALA A 228 5.12 2.22 -16.47
C ALA A 228 4.98 3.60 -15.81
N PRO A 229 4.18 3.74 -14.74
CA PRO A 229 4.14 4.96 -13.96
C PRO A 229 5.54 5.40 -13.52
N VAL A 230 5.77 6.72 -13.45
CA VAL A 230 7.02 7.28 -12.94
C VAL A 230 6.69 8.40 -11.96
N ARG A 231 7.55 8.61 -10.96
CA ARG A 231 7.40 9.74 -10.04
C ARG A 231 7.42 11.06 -10.81
N ALA A 232 6.40 11.88 -10.62
CA ALA A 232 6.23 13.19 -11.24
C ALA A 232 5.93 14.31 -10.23
N ALA A 233 5.59 13.96 -9.00
CA ALA A 233 5.43 14.88 -7.88
C ALA A 233 6.33 14.46 -6.70
N MET A 234 6.48 15.35 -5.73
CA MET A 234 7.11 15.02 -4.45
C MET A 234 6.18 14.05 -3.71
N PRO A 235 6.68 12.90 -3.22
CA PRO A 235 5.86 12.00 -2.42
C PRO A 235 5.46 12.70 -1.13
N THR A 236 4.25 12.41 -0.65
CA THR A 236 3.76 12.88 0.65
C THR A 236 3.55 11.68 1.55
N TYR A 237 3.90 11.84 2.82
CA TYR A 237 3.58 10.88 3.86
C TYR A 237 2.96 11.64 5.00
N GLU A 238 1.74 11.28 5.36
CA GLU A 238 0.93 11.96 6.34
C GLU A 238 0.36 10.94 7.30
N GLY A 239 -0.07 11.38 8.47
CA GLY A 239 -0.72 10.48 9.40
C GLY A 239 -1.42 11.25 10.50
N THR A 240 -2.18 10.50 11.29
CA THR A 240 -2.94 11.04 12.41
C THR A 240 -2.79 10.10 13.60
N LEU A 241 -2.49 10.68 14.75
CA LEU A 241 -2.68 10.02 16.05
C LEU A 241 -3.93 10.61 16.69
N ALA A 242 -4.86 9.77 17.11
CA ALA A 242 -6.01 10.20 17.91
C ALA A 242 -5.91 9.60 19.31
N GLY A 243 -6.28 10.38 20.33
CA GLY A 243 -6.24 9.95 21.71
C GLY A 243 -6.78 11.00 22.68
N GLU A 244 -6.76 10.70 23.97
CA GLU A 244 -7.21 11.64 25.01
C GLU A 244 -6.27 12.85 25.11
N PHE A 245 -6.83 14.03 25.36
CA PHE A 245 -6.06 15.24 25.62
C PHE A 245 -5.58 15.28 27.07
N THR A 246 -4.43 14.65 27.33
CA THR A 246 -3.75 14.64 28.63
C THR A 246 -2.78 15.82 28.80
N SER A 247 -2.19 15.98 30.00
CA SER A 247 -1.13 16.96 30.22
C SER A 247 0.13 16.67 29.38
N ASP A 248 0.39 15.41 29.05
CA ASP A 248 1.49 15.06 28.13
C ASP A 248 1.12 15.40 26.69
N ALA A 249 -0.14 15.19 26.28
CA ALA A 249 -0.66 15.60 24.97
C ALA A 249 -0.61 17.13 24.75
N LEU A 250 -0.69 17.93 25.81
CA LEU A 250 -0.46 19.39 25.72
C LEU A 250 0.93 19.72 25.14
N THR A 251 1.97 18.94 25.47
CA THR A 251 3.32 19.13 24.92
C THR A 251 3.33 18.93 23.40
N VAL A 252 2.50 18.02 22.89
CA VAL A 252 2.35 17.78 21.45
C VAL A 252 1.64 18.96 20.77
N TYR A 253 0.59 19.50 21.40
CA TYR A 253 -0.09 20.70 20.94
C TYR A 253 0.83 21.93 20.93
N GLU A 254 1.66 22.11 21.96
CA GLU A 254 2.68 23.17 22.01
C GLU A 254 3.72 23.00 20.89
N ALA A 255 4.14 21.76 20.62
CA ALA A 255 5.02 21.44 19.50
C ALA A 255 4.39 21.78 18.15
N PHE A 256 3.09 21.54 17.97
CA PHE A 256 2.31 21.97 16.80
C PHE A 256 2.34 23.50 16.66
N ILE A 257 1.95 24.26 17.68
CA ILE A 257 1.95 25.74 17.64
C ILE A 257 3.34 26.28 17.28
N ALA A 258 4.39 25.68 17.86
CA ALA A 258 5.76 26.08 17.62
C ALA A 258 6.33 25.59 16.27
N GLY A 259 5.62 24.73 15.54
CA GLY A 259 6.10 24.09 14.31
C GLY A 259 7.32 23.18 14.52
N THR A 260 7.45 22.59 15.72
CA THR A 260 8.61 21.79 16.12
C THR A 260 8.69 20.50 15.30
N VAL A 261 9.89 20.19 14.83
CA VAL A 261 10.18 18.90 14.20
C VAL A 261 10.47 17.86 15.27
N SER A 262 9.73 16.77 15.23
CA SER A 262 9.78 15.65 16.18
C SER A 262 10.16 14.37 15.44
N SER A 263 10.43 13.27 16.16
CA SER A 263 10.58 11.95 15.55
C SER A 263 9.54 10.98 16.08
N LEU A 264 9.04 10.12 15.21
CA LEU A 264 8.02 9.12 15.52
C LEU A 264 8.55 7.73 15.16
N VAL A 265 8.36 6.79 16.07
CA VAL A 265 8.58 5.36 15.85
C VAL A 265 7.31 4.61 16.21
N ILE A 266 6.89 3.69 15.35
CA ILE A 266 5.77 2.79 15.59
C ILE A 266 6.32 1.37 15.51
N ASP A 267 6.18 0.62 16.60
CA ASP A 267 6.66 -0.75 16.73
C ASP A 267 5.47 -1.70 16.85
N PHE A 268 5.40 -2.69 15.97
CA PHE A 268 4.44 -3.78 16.02
C PHE A 268 5.20 -5.08 16.32
N THR A 269 4.91 -5.69 17.47
CA THR A 269 5.50 -6.98 17.83
C THR A 269 4.63 -8.11 17.31
N GLY A 270 5.22 -9.07 16.60
CA GLY A 270 4.46 -10.20 16.06
C GLY A 270 4.12 -11.24 17.13
N ILE A 271 3.18 -12.13 16.80
CA ILE A 271 2.86 -13.28 17.66
C ILE A 271 3.93 -14.36 17.50
N THR A 272 4.40 -14.57 16.28
CA THR A 272 5.52 -15.46 16.01
C THR A 272 6.79 -14.93 16.67
N PRO A 273 7.53 -15.75 17.45
CA PRO A 273 8.69 -15.26 18.17
C PRO A 273 9.76 -14.62 17.26
N GLY A 274 10.07 -13.34 17.54
CA GLY A 274 11.10 -12.59 16.82
C GLY A 274 10.62 -11.89 15.54
N THR A 275 9.37 -12.05 15.14
CA THR A 275 8.78 -11.29 14.03
C THR A 275 8.36 -9.90 14.51
N SER A 276 8.46 -8.91 13.61
CA SER A 276 8.15 -7.52 13.95
C SER A 276 7.96 -6.67 12.69
N MET A 277 7.19 -5.59 12.82
CA MET A 277 7.14 -4.51 11.86
C MET A 277 7.44 -3.22 12.60
N LYS A 278 8.40 -2.44 12.12
CA LYS A 278 8.82 -1.18 12.73
C LYS A 278 8.84 -0.07 11.69
N ILE A 279 8.17 1.03 11.97
CA ILE A 279 8.14 2.22 11.12
C ILE A 279 8.89 3.35 11.84
N GLU A 280 9.84 3.96 11.16
CA GLU A 280 10.69 5.04 11.68
C GLU A 280 10.53 6.27 10.78
N SER A 281 10.05 7.36 11.38
CA SER A 281 9.90 8.68 10.76
C SER A 281 10.76 9.69 11.53
N PRO A 282 12.04 9.89 11.15
CA PRO A 282 13.00 10.70 11.92
C PRO A 282 12.67 12.19 11.97
N ALA A 283 11.82 12.68 11.09
CA ALA A 283 11.37 14.07 11.06
C ALA A 283 9.88 14.11 10.72
N ILE A 284 9.05 14.36 11.72
CA ILE A 284 7.63 14.67 11.55
C ILE A 284 7.35 16.08 12.05
N GLN A 285 6.31 16.69 11.52
CA GLN A 285 5.78 17.95 12.01
C GLN A 285 4.28 17.83 12.12
N PHE A 286 3.75 18.11 13.31
CA PHE A 286 2.30 18.19 13.51
C PHE A 286 1.73 19.34 12.69
N THR A 287 0.64 19.06 11.97
CA THR A 287 -0.10 20.02 11.14
C THR A 287 -1.38 20.49 11.81
N GLY A 288 -1.74 19.84 12.92
CA GLY A 288 -2.63 20.30 13.97
C GLY A 288 -4.12 20.05 13.77
N ASP A 289 -4.79 19.96 14.92
CA ASP A 289 -6.13 20.50 15.19
C ASP A 289 -6.12 21.01 16.66
N SER A 290 -7.11 21.80 17.07
CA SER A 290 -7.26 22.20 18.48
C SER A 290 -8.04 21.12 19.25
N PRO A 291 -7.65 20.78 20.49
CA PRO A 291 -8.44 19.86 21.31
C PRO A 291 -9.87 20.39 21.51
N GLU A 292 -10.86 19.51 21.32
CA GLU A 292 -12.27 19.87 21.46
C GLU A 292 -12.84 19.27 22.75
N ALA A 293 -13.33 20.15 23.63
CA ALA A 293 -13.98 19.73 24.87
C ALA A 293 -15.42 19.26 24.59
N SER A 294 -15.82 18.16 25.20
CA SER A 294 -17.18 17.64 25.18
C SER A 294 -17.83 17.73 26.57
N VAL A 295 -19.15 17.88 26.61
CA VAL A 295 -19.94 17.76 27.85
C VAL A 295 -20.36 16.33 28.14
N ASP A 296 -20.34 15.48 27.11
CA ASP A 296 -20.82 14.11 27.13
C ASP A 296 -19.67 13.08 27.04
N ASP A 297 -18.42 13.54 26.88
CA ASP A 297 -17.24 12.68 26.72
C ASP A 297 -15.94 13.36 27.20
N VAL A 298 -14.84 12.60 27.24
CA VAL A 298 -13.49 13.10 27.52
C VAL A 298 -13.02 13.98 26.34
N THR A 299 -12.17 14.97 26.63
CA THR A 299 -11.57 15.81 25.57
C THR A 299 -10.61 14.95 24.75
N VAL A 300 -10.84 14.90 23.44
CA VAL A 300 -10.02 14.16 22.47
C VAL A 300 -9.11 15.13 21.72
N SER A 301 -7.93 14.67 21.34
CA SER A 301 -7.00 15.37 20.48
C SER A 301 -6.76 14.54 19.22
N GLU A 302 -7.07 15.10 18.06
CA GLU A 302 -6.54 14.63 16.79
C GLU A 302 -5.21 15.34 16.53
N LEU A 303 -4.18 14.56 16.26
CA LEU A 303 -2.80 15.03 16.09
C LEU A 303 -2.33 14.66 14.68
N PRO A 304 -2.84 15.34 13.64
CA PRO A 304 -2.36 15.11 12.29
C PRO A 304 -0.91 15.60 12.17
N PHE A 305 -0.12 14.87 11.42
CA PHE A 305 1.28 15.15 11.16
C PHE A 305 1.63 14.84 9.70
N ARG A 306 2.67 15.51 9.24
CA ARG A 306 3.35 15.19 7.98
C ARG A 306 4.77 14.74 8.26
N VAL A 307 5.26 13.79 7.48
CA VAL A 307 6.67 13.38 7.50
C VAL A 307 7.46 14.31 6.59
N LEU A 308 8.60 14.77 7.08
CA LEU A 308 9.51 15.68 6.39
C LEU A 308 10.76 14.91 5.95
N ASP A 309 11.43 15.41 4.92
CA ASP A 309 12.78 14.96 4.57
C ASP A 309 13.75 15.39 5.70
N PRO A 310 14.39 14.44 6.42
CA PRO A 310 15.34 14.76 7.49
C PRO A 310 16.66 15.35 6.96
N GLY A 311 16.87 15.37 5.64
CA GLY A 311 18.10 15.79 4.99
C GLY A 311 19.22 14.75 5.11
N GLY A 312 20.38 15.09 4.52
CA GLY A 312 21.58 14.25 4.60
C GLY A 312 21.49 12.91 3.88
N GLY A 313 20.53 12.73 2.97
CA GLY A 313 20.34 11.49 2.21
C GLY A 313 19.72 10.34 3.01
N ARG A 314 19.14 10.64 4.18
CA ARG A 314 18.41 9.66 4.99
C ARG A 314 16.97 9.51 4.47
N ALA A 315 16.39 8.33 4.65
CA ALA A 315 14.99 8.11 4.33
C ALA A 315 14.07 8.96 5.22
N ALA A 316 13.03 9.55 4.62
CA ALA A 316 11.98 10.27 5.34
C ALA A 316 11.10 9.34 6.18
N ILE A 317 10.82 8.17 5.63
CA ILE A 317 10.19 7.03 6.28
C ILE A 317 10.97 5.75 5.97
N LYS A 318 11.13 4.91 6.99
CA LYS A 318 11.76 3.58 6.91
C LYS A 318 10.88 2.55 7.57
N LEU A 319 10.67 1.41 6.91
CA LEU A 319 9.99 0.25 7.46
C LEU A 319 10.99 -0.90 7.58
N THR A 320 11.12 -1.48 8.78
CA THR A 320 11.86 -2.71 9.03
C THR A 320 10.86 -3.81 9.33
N TYR A 321 10.84 -4.86 8.52
CA TYR A 321 9.94 -6.01 8.69
C TYR A 321 10.77 -7.26 8.90
N VAL A 322 10.47 -8.01 9.96
CA VAL A 322 11.13 -9.27 10.29
C VAL A 322 10.06 -10.35 10.27
N GLU A 323 10.24 -11.32 9.38
CA GLU A 323 9.31 -12.44 9.20
C GLU A 323 10.06 -13.77 9.24
N PRO A 324 9.36 -14.92 9.44
CA PRO A 324 9.93 -16.22 9.18
C PRO A 324 10.43 -16.27 7.74
N THR A 325 11.59 -16.87 7.53
CA THR A 325 12.21 -16.96 6.20
C THR A 325 11.21 -17.60 5.25
N PRO A 326 10.66 -16.85 4.29
CA PRO A 326 9.62 -17.41 3.47
C PRO A 326 10.25 -18.35 2.44
N GLY A 327 9.45 -19.28 1.92
CA GLY A 327 9.81 -20.03 0.70
C GLY A 327 10.01 -19.12 -0.52
N TRP A 328 9.59 -17.85 -0.42
CA TRP A 328 9.78 -16.80 -1.42
C TRP A 328 10.42 -15.56 -0.79
N THR A 329 11.63 -15.22 -1.21
CA THR A 329 12.26 -13.94 -0.84
C THR A 329 11.93 -12.90 -1.92
N PRO A 330 11.43 -11.70 -1.59
CA PRO A 330 11.25 -10.67 -2.60
C PRO A 330 12.59 -10.41 -3.29
N PRO A 331 12.66 -10.44 -4.63
CA PRO A 331 13.92 -10.24 -5.33
C PRO A 331 14.43 -8.82 -5.07
N GLY A 332 15.71 -8.69 -4.77
CA GLY A 332 16.38 -7.40 -4.61
C GLY A 332 16.18 -6.45 -5.80
N PRO A 333 16.53 -5.17 -5.63
CA PRO A 333 16.43 -4.16 -6.69
C PRO A 333 17.17 -4.59 -7.96
#